data_AF-A0A0F9SDM2-F1
#
_entry.id   AF-A0A0F9SDM2-F1
#
_cell.length_a   1.000
_cell.length_b   1.000
_cell.length_c   1.000
_cell.angle_alpha   90.00
_cell.angle_beta   90.00
_cell.angle_gamma   90.00
#
_symmetry.space_group_name_H-M   'P 1'
#
loop_
_entity.id
_entity.type
_entity.pdbx_description
1 polymer ?
#
loop_
_entity_poly.entity_id
_entity_poly.type
_entity_poly.pdbx_seq_one_letter_code
_entity_poly.pdbx_strand_id
1 'polypeptide(L)'
;MTDIPLQLQQPQYRFIVLKSKSKTPIQKWTQTTNHYRYDNPYIKRHITEGGNVALILGTKDGTSYGNIIAIDFDNEEVQQKCLPKLPKTFTIKSGGKGLLHLYYKTDKTRILRITKEINGENERLVDVQGPGTIIVCPPSTHPSGKQYTVHDNSPINFIEMKQVKETLLPFHTSKLKAEQKYKTSQKTQKAKTGLLKNITDLGLTIKQIMQDLGMNINKNPTECIFHNSKGKASFSWDNSKGIYHCFGCGEKGNELTLLRKLNGK
;
A
#
# COMPACT_ATOMS: atom_id res chain seq x y z
N MET A 1 -22.80 25.26 -10.96
CA MET A 1 -21.47 25.09 -11.59
C MET A 1 -21.56 23.88 -12.50
N THR A 2 -21.32 24.04 -13.79
CA THR A 2 -21.37 22.96 -14.80
C THR A 2 -19.99 22.49 -15.21
N ASP A 3 -18.92 22.98 -14.57
CA ASP A 3 -17.55 22.68 -14.95
C ASP A 3 -16.76 22.02 -13.82
N ILE A 4 -15.75 21.24 -14.24
CA ILE A 4 -14.73 20.69 -13.35
C ILE A 4 -13.96 21.85 -12.70
N PRO A 5 -13.70 21.86 -11.38
CA PRO A 5 -12.97 22.93 -10.71
C PRO A 5 -11.57 23.18 -11.31
N LEU A 6 -11.14 24.45 -11.39
CA LEU A 6 -9.87 24.86 -12.01
C LEU A 6 -8.65 24.12 -11.44
N GLN A 7 -8.64 23.83 -10.15
CA GLN A 7 -7.57 23.09 -9.47
C GLN A 7 -7.40 21.68 -10.03
N LEU A 8 -8.48 21.08 -10.55
CA LEU A 8 -8.48 19.76 -11.18
C LEU A 8 -8.29 19.82 -12.70
N GLN A 9 -8.26 21.01 -13.31
CA GLN A 9 -8.02 21.21 -14.74
C GLN A 9 -6.51 21.19 -15.08
N GLN A 10 -5.81 20.15 -14.65
CA GLN A 10 -4.37 20.00 -14.91
C GLN A 10 -4.13 19.12 -16.14
N PRO A 11 -3.14 19.44 -17.01
CA PRO A 11 -2.86 18.66 -18.22
C PRO A 11 -2.60 17.17 -17.98
N GLN A 12 -2.02 16.83 -16.83
CA GLN A 12 -1.74 15.46 -16.42
C GLN A 12 -2.94 14.73 -15.83
N TYR A 13 -3.96 15.41 -15.32
CA TYR A 13 -5.10 14.74 -14.70
C TYR A 13 -6.01 14.08 -15.76
N ARG A 14 -6.58 12.95 -15.35
CA ARG A 14 -7.51 12.16 -16.17
C ARG A 14 -8.77 11.87 -15.37
N PHE A 15 -9.88 11.88 -16.08
CA PHE A 15 -11.21 11.69 -15.55
C PHE A 15 -11.88 10.54 -16.26
N ILE A 16 -12.82 9.90 -15.56
CA ILE A 16 -13.74 8.95 -16.16
C ILE A 16 -15.17 9.46 -16.04
N VAL A 17 -16.02 9.02 -16.98
CA VAL A 17 -17.45 9.30 -16.97
C VAL A 17 -18.19 8.24 -16.16
N LEU A 18 -19.15 8.69 -15.37
CA LEU A 18 -19.97 7.87 -14.48
C LEU A 18 -21.45 8.05 -14.84
N LYS A 19 -22.27 7.05 -14.51
CA LYS A 19 -23.73 7.17 -14.69
C LYS A 19 -24.25 8.37 -13.88
N SER A 20 -25.23 9.09 -14.43
CA SER A 20 -25.87 10.21 -13.73
C SER A 20 -26.38 9.78 -12.36
N LYS A 21 -26.19 10.65 -11.34
CA LYS A 21 -26.57 10.39 -9.94
C LYS A 21 -26.04 9.05 -9.40
N SER A 22 -24.88 8.60 -9.89
CA SER A 22 -24.26 7.34 -9.52
C SER A 22 -22.75 7.50 -9.31
N LYS A 23 -22.15 6.51 -8.65
CA LYS A 23 -20.69 6.37 -8.52
C LYS A 23 -20.12 5.31 -9.47
N THR A 24 -20.95 4.76 -10.35
CA THR A 24 -20.59 3.64 -11.22
C THR A 24 -20.11 4.14 -12.58
N PRO A 25 -18.93 3.72 -13.06
CA PRO A 25 -18.47 4.00 -14.41
C PRO A 25 -19.46 3.54 -15.47
N ILE A 26 -19.64 4.33 -16.55
CA ILE A 26 -20.46 3.90 -17.69
C ILE A 26 -19.78 2.74 -18.43
N GLN A 27 -18.45 2.79 -18.51
CA GLN A 27 -17.61 1.79 -19.17
C GLN A 27 -16.48 1.37 -18.24
N LYS A 28 -15.97 0.15 -18.46
CA LYS A 28 -14.72 -0.28 -17.83
C LYS A 28 -13.59 0.63 -18.32
N TRP A 29 -12.86 1.23 -17.40
CA TRP A 29 -11.71 2.06 -17.69
C TRP A 29 -10.42 1.31 -17.37
N THR A 30 -9.34 1.68 -18.06
CA THR A 30 -7.99 1.19 -17.78
C THR A 30 -7.03 2.39 -17.72
N GLN A 31 -5.74 2.15 -17.52
CA GLN A 31 -4.76 3.24 -17.58
C GLN A 31 -4.54 3.80 -19.00
N THR A 32 -5.05 3.13 -20.04
CA THR A 32 -4.84 3.51 -21.44
C THR A 32 -6.14 3.75 -22.21
N THR A 33 -7.30 3.44 -21.62
CA THR A 33 -8.60 3.52 -22.30
C THR A 33 -9.70 4.07 -21.41
N ASN A 34 -10.68 4.75 -22.03
CA ASN A 34 -11.89 5.29 -21.41
C ASN A 34 -11.62 6.27 -20.26
N HIS A 35 -10.56 7.07 -20.39
CA HIS A 35 -10.27 8.20 -19.53
C HIS A 35 -9.91 9.44 -20.35
N TYR A 36 -10.26 10.61 -19.85
CA TYR A 36 -10.28 11.85 -20.62
C TYR A 36 -9.63 12.99 -19.86
N ARG A 37 -9.03 13.93 -20.59
CA ARG A 37 -8.64 15.23 -20.01
C ARG A 37 -9.91 16.06 -19.75
N TYR A 38 -9.84 17.00 -18.81
CA TYR A 38 -10.97 17.83 -18.39
C TYR A 38 -11.66 18.59 -19.54
N ASP A 39 -10.92 18.91 -20.61
CA ASP A 39 -11.40 19.69 -21.73
C ASP A 39 -11.85 18.86 -22.94
N ASN A 40 -11.82 17.52 -22.81
CA ASN A 40 -12.24 16.63 -23.88
C ASN A 40 -13.72 16.87 -24.24
N PRO A 41 -14.08 16.99 -25.53
CA PRO A 41 -15.48 17.26 -25.92
C PRO A 41 -16.48 16.22 -25.39
N TYR A 42 -16.08 14.95 -25.28
CA TYR A 42 -16.93 13.89 -24.75
C TYR A 42 -17.24 14.09 -23.26
N ILE A 43 -16.25 14.44 -22.43
CA ILE A 43 -16.51 14.70 -21.00
C ILE A 43 -17.37 15.95 -20.80
N LYS A 44 -17.12 17.02 -21.57
CA LYS A 44 -17.92 18.26 -21.52
C LYS A 44 -19.39 18.00 -21.88
N ARG A 45 -19.62 17.27 -22.97
CA ARG A 45 -20.97 16.85 -23.37
C ARG A 45 -21.63 16.00 -22.29
N HIS A 46 -20.93 14.99 -21.78
CA HIS A 46 -21.43 14.11 -20.74
C HIS A 46 -21.86 14.87 -19.48
N ILE A 47 -21.05 15.82 -19.03
CA ILE A 47 -21.37 16.69 -17.90
C ILE A 47 -22.61 17.55 -18.19
N THR A 48 -22.70 18.14 -19.38
CA THR A 48 -23.83 18.98 -19.81
C THR A 48 -25.15 18.19 -19.84
N GLU A 49 -25.09 16.91 -20.19
CA GLU A 49 -26.22 15.97 -20.18
C GLU A 49 -26.57 15.45 -18.76
N GLY A 50 -25.95 16.01 -17.70
CA GLY A 50 -26.21 15.64 -16.31
C GLY A 50 -25.46 14.40 -15.84
N GLY A 51 -24.42 14.00 -16.57
CA GLY A 51 -23.51 12.92 -16.23
C GLY A 51 -22.57 13.26 -15.07
N ASN A 52 -22.09 12.22 -14.39
CA ASN A 52 -21.14 12.36 -13.30
C ASN A 52 -19.71 12.10 -13.80
N VAL A 53 -18.72 12.62 -13.09
CA VAL A 53 -17.30 12.42 -13.38
C VAL A 53 -16.52 12.11 -12.11
N ALA A 54 -15.45 11.33 -12.27
CA ALA A 54 -14.48 11.10 -11.22
C ALA A 54 -13.06 11.31 -11.72
N LEU A 55 -12.23 11.89 -10.85
CA LEU A 55 -10.79 12.02 -11.07
C LEU A 55 -10.11 10.68 -10.80
N ILE A 56 -9.21 10.26 -11.68
CA ILE A 56 -8.30 9.14 -11.44
C ILE A 56 -7.17 9.63 -10.53
N LEU A 57 -6.99 8.95 -9.39
CA LEU A 57 -5.96 9.29 -8.42
C LEU A 57 -4.71 8.46 -8.67
N GLY A 58 -3.73 9.07 -9.35
CA GLY A 58 -2.44 8.46 -9.65
C GLY A 58 -2.50 7.10 -10.36
N THR A 59 -1.33 6.52 -10.55
CA THR A 59 -1.12 5.20 -11.18
C THR A 59 -0.10 4.43 -10.38
N LYS A 60 -0.05 3.10 -10.60
CA LYS A 60 0.86 2.21 -9.85
C LYS A 60 2.35 2.57 -10.04
N ASP A 61 2.70 3.21 -11.15
CA ASP A 61 4.05 3.71 -11.42
C ASP A 61 4.39 4.98 -10.59
N GLY A 62 3.42 5.58 -9.89
CA GLY A 62 3.62 6.71 -9.00
C GLY A 62 4.09 7.99 -9.69
N THR A 63 3.95 8.10 -11.01
CA THR A 63 4.35 9.27 -11.81
C THR A 63 3.27 9.73 -12.76
N SER A 64 2.43 8.82 -13.25
CA SER A 64 1.36 9.18 -14.17
C SER A 64 0.16 9.79 -13.39
N TYR A 65 -0.47 10.79 -14.01
CA TYR A 65 -1.60 11.53 -13.45
C TYR A 65 -1.32 12.36 -12.18
N GLY A 66 -0.07 12.80 -11.99
CA GLY A 66 0.27 13.98 -11.19
C GLY A 66 0.36 13.80 -9.67
N ASN A 67 0.70 12.58 -9.21
CA ASN A 67 1.04 12.24 -7.83
C ASN A 67 0.05 12.76 -6.79
N ILE A 68 -1.23 12.65 -7.11
CA ILE A 68 -2.32 13.15 -6.31
C ILE A 68 -2.94 12.03 -5.47
N ILE A 69 -3.26 12.36 -4.22
CA ILE A 69 -4.09 11.57 -3.33
C ILE A 69 -5.29 12.39 -2.89
N ALA A 70 -6.33 11.71 -2.40
CA ALA A 70 -7.42 12.37 -1.70
C ALA A 70 -7.65 11.71 -0.33
N ILE A 71 -7.74 12.51 0.72
CA ILE A 71 -8.17 12.06 2.04
C ILE A 71 -9.70 12.21 2.08
N ASP A 72 -10.41 11.09 2.05
CA ASP A 72 -11.87 10.94 2.01
C ASP A 72 -12.38 10.58 3.41
N PHE A 73 -13.01 11.53 4.10
CA PHE A 73 -13.54 11.35 5.45
C PHE A 73 -14.92 10.69 5.44
N ASP A 74 -15.07 9.63 6.22
CA ASP A 74 -16.34 8.91 6.45
C ASP A 74 -16.92 9.17 7.86
N ASN A 75 -16.15 9.78 8.75
CA ASN A 75 -16.52 10.09 10.13
C ASN A 75 -16.22 11.56 10.51
N GLU A 76 -17.22 12.26 11.05
CA GLU A 76 -17.14 13.70 11.36
C GLU A 76 -16.17 14.01 12.51
N GLU A 77 -16.18 13.22 13.58
CA GLU A 77 -15.29 13.43 14.73
C GLU A 77 -13.82 13.32 14.31
N VAL A 78 -13.50 12.30 13.50
CA VAL A 78 -12.14 12.10 12.97
C VAL A 78 -11.76 13.24 12.02
N GLN A 79 -12.69 13.71 11.19
CA GLN A 79 -12.46 14.88 10.33
C GLN A 79 -12.06 16.10 11.17
N GLN A 80 -12.85 16.46 12.18
CA GLN A 80 -12.58 17.64 13.01
C GLN A 80 -11.24 17.54 13.76
N LYS A 81 -10.86 16.34 14.22
CA LYS A 81 -9.56 16.13 14.88
C LYS A 81 -8.36 16.12 13.93
N CYS A 82 -8.57 15.79 12.65
CA CYS A 82 -7.50 15.73 11.64
C CYS A 82 -7.27 17.08 10.96
N LEU A 83 -8.33 17.85 10.66
CA LEU A 83 -8.24 19.08 9.88
C LEU A 83 -7.18 20.07 10.41
N PRO A 84 -7.07 20.36 11.72
CA PRO A 84 -6.06 21.29 12.23
C PRO A 84 -4.60 20.81 12.08
N LYS A 85 -4.39 19.51 11.82
CA LYS A 85 -3.05 18.89 11.71
C LYS A 85 -2.60 18.73 10.26
N LEU A 86 -3.53 18.92 9.32
CA LEU A 86 -3.28 18.79 7.89
C LEU A 86 -3.07 20.18 7.27
N PRO A 87 -2.18 20.32 6.28
CA PRO A 87 -2.01 21.59 5.58
C PRO A 87 -3.29 21.99 4.85
N LYS A 88 -3.63 23.28 4.83
CA LYS A 88 -4.75 23.77 4.03
C LYS A 88 -4.55 23.41 2.55
N THR A 89 -5.61 22.95 1.88
CA THR A 89 -5.56 22.51 0.48
C THR A 89 -6.93 22.61 -0.19
N PHE A 90 -6.96 22.44 -1.52
CA PHE A 90 -8.19 22.27 -2.29
C PHE A 90 -9.08 21.17 -1.69
N THR A 91 -10.32 21.53 -1.35
CA THR A 91 -11.22 20.65 -0.61
C THR A 91 -12.61 20.64 -1.24
N ILE A 92 -13.17 19.44 -1.42
CA ILE A 92 -14.53 19.23 -1.90
C ILE A 92 -15.40 18.70 -0.76
N LYS A 93 -16.62 19.20 -0.64
CA LYS A 93 -17.66 18.63 0.21
C LYS A 93 -18.40 17.54 -0.57
N SER A 94 -18.51 16.34 0.02
CA SER A 94 -19.23 15.23 -0.59
C SER A 94 -20.74 15.43 -0.57
N GLY A 95 -21.44 14.95 -1.59
CA GLY A 95 -22.91 14.91 -1.58
C GLY A 95 -23.51 13.79 -0.70
N GLY A 96 -22.68 12.90 -0.16
CA GLY A 96 -23.13 11.83 0.74
C GLY A 96 -23.40 12.35 2.16
N LYS A 97 -22.45 12.09 3.06
CA LYS A 97 -22.48 12.53 4.46
C LYS A 97 -22.18 14.03 4.64
N GLY A 98 -21.82 14.75 3.58
CA GLY A 98 -21.40 16.15 3.69
C GLY A 98 -19.99 16.33 4.23
N LEU A 99 -19.23 15.23 4.35
CA LEU A 99 -17.84 15.22 4.78
C LEU A 99 -16.89 15.53 3.62
N LEU A 100 -15.64 15.84 3.95
CA LEU A 100 -14.70 16.48 3.06
C LEU A 100 -13.79 15.46 2.35
N HIS A 101 -13.48 15.77 1.10
CA HIS A 101 -12.41 15.17 0.30
C HIS A 101 -11.29 16.21 0.16
N LEU A 102 -10.14 15.97 0.78
CA LEU A 102 -8.98 16.88 0.72
C LEU A 102 -7.97 16.36 -0.30
N TYR A 103 -7.60 17.19 -1.26
CA TYR A 103 -6.72 16.80 -2.37
C TYR A 103 -5.29 17.25 -2.09
N TYR A 104 -4.32 16.37 -2.25
CA TYR A 104 -2.91 16.72 -2.07
C TYR A 104 -2.02 16.11 -3.15
N LYS A 105 -0.96 16.83 -3.51
CA LYS A 105 0.24 16.21 -4.08
C LYS A 105 1.05 15.56 -2.97
N THR A 106 1.78 14.49 -3.25
CA THR A 106 2.53 13.78 -2.22
C THR A 106 3.84 13.16 -2.74
N ASP A 107 4.78 12.91 -1.82
CA ASP A 107 6.03 12.19 -2.11
C ASP A 107 5.78 10.73 -2.49
N LYS A 108 4.72 10.12 -1.94
CA LYS A 108 4.38 8.72 -2.16
C LYS A 108 2.88 8.55 -2.27
N THR A 109 2.41 8.14 -3.44
CA THR A 109 1.01 7.81 -3.65
C THR A 109 0.72 6.42 -3.06
N ARG A 110 -0.09 6.34 -2.00
CA ARG A 110 -0.49 5.09 -1.35
C ARG A 110 -1.95 5.11 -0.95
N ILE A 111 -2.60 3.95 -1.06
CA ILE A 111 -3.93 3.73 -0.50
C ILE A 111 -3.77 3.38 0.98
N LEU A 112 -4.54 4.03 1.85
CA LEU A 112 -4.63 3.71 3.27
C LEU A 112 -6.10 3.70 3.68
N ARG A 113 -6.50 2.76 4.52
CA ARG A 113 -7.83 2.72 5.11
C ARG A 113 -7.71 2.74 6.62
N ILE A 114 -8.44 3.66 7.24
CA ILE A 114 -8.49 3.83 8.69
C ILE A 114 -9.84 3.32 9.17
N THR A 115 -9.80 2.29 10.00
CA THR A 115 -10.99 1.70 10.63
C THR A 115 -10.90 1.70 12.14
N LYS A 116 -12.07 1.70 12.79
CA LYS A 116 -12.24 1.51 14.23
C LYS A 116 -13.19 0.34 14.48
N GLU A 117 -12.78 -0.59 15.34
CA GLU A 117 -13.59 -1.71 15.80
C GLU A 117 -14.60 -1.19 16.83
N ILE A 118 -15.88 -1.31 16.52
CA ILE A 118 -17.02 -0.94 17.36
C ILE A 118 -17.96 -2.14 17.38
N ASN A 119 -18.22 -2.69 18.56
CA ASN A 119 -19.11 -3.85 18.75
C ASN A 119 -18.76 -5.07 17.87
N GLY A 120 -17.46 -5.30 17.62
CA GLY A 120 -16.97 -6.39 16.77
C GLY A 120 -16.98 -6.10 15.27
N GLU A 121 -17.48 -4.93 14.84
CA GLU A 121 -17.49 -4.49 13.45
C GLU A 121 -16.44 -3.41 13.19
N ASN A 122 -15.80 -3.43 12.02
CA ASN A 122 -14.86 -2.39 11.62
C ASN A 122 -15.59 -1.25 10.92
N GLU A 123 -15.86 -0.17 11.64
CA GLU A 123 -16.35 1.08 11.06
C GLU A 123 -15.22 1.76 10.27
N ARG A 124 -15.53 2.20 9.04
CA ARG A 124 -14.62 2.96 8.19
C ARG A 124 -14.65 4.43 8.58
N LEU A 125 -13.49 4.99 8.93
CA LEU A 125 -13.36 6.36 9.41
C LEU A 125 -12.84 7.31 8.32
N VAL A 126 -11.79 6.90 7.61
CA VAL A 126 -11.12 7.70 6.57
C VAL A 126 -10.46 6.77 5.56
N ASP A 127 -10.52 7.11 4.28
CA ASP A 127 -9.67 6.51 3.26
C ASP A 127 -8.76 7.53 2.62
N VAL A 128 -7.48 7.19 2.54
CA VAL A 128 -6.55 7.83 1.62
C VAL A 128 -6.68 7.11 0.30
N GLN A 129 -7.35 7.76 -0.64
CA GLN A 129 -7.48 7.33 -2.02
C GLN A 129 -6.20 7.70 -2.79
N GLY A 130 -5.74 6.81 -3.66
CA GLY A 130 -4.45 6.90 -4.32
C GLY A 130 -4.38 5.99 -5.55
N PRO A 131 -3.22 5.47 -5.93
CA PRO A 131 -2.97 4.84 -7.23
C PRO A 131 -4.04 3.85 -7.69
N GLY A 132 -4.61 4.11 -8.86
CA GLY A 132 -5.62 3.21 -9.46
C GLY A 132 -6.99 3.29 -8.81
N THR A 133 -7.23 4.23 -7.91
CA THR A 133 -8.58 4.56 -7.43
C THR A 133 -9.11 5.81 -8.12
N ILE A 134 -10.40 6.07 -7.91
CA ILE A 134 -11.10 7.23 -8.46
C ILE A 134 -11.77 7.97 -7.32
N ILE A 135 -11.99 9.27 -7.49
CA ILE A 135 -12.78 10.06 -6.57
C ILE A 135 -13.77 10.95 -7.33
N VAL A 136 -15.04 10.87 -6.92
CA VAL A 136 -16.12 11.67 -7.52
C VAL A 136 -15.94 13.13 -7.10
N CYS A 137 -16.03 14.04 -8.07
CA CYS A 137 -15.81 15.47 -7.88
C CYS A 137 -16.92 16.29 -8.57
N PRO A 138 -17.02 17.61 -8.30
CA PRO A 138 -17.91 18.49 -9.04
C PRO A 138 -17.67 18.41 -10.56
N PRO A 139 -18.70 18.59 -11.39
CA PRO A 139 -20.07 19.00 -11.04
C PRO A 139 -21.03 17.82 -10.73
N SER A 140 -20.49 16.66 -10.35
CA SER A 140 -21.28 15.44 -10.12
C SER A 140 -22.34 15.56 -9.02
N THR A 141 -23.40 14.76 -9.15
CA THR A 141 -24.46 14.60 -8.16
C THR A 141 -24.37 13.23 -7.47
N HIS A 142 -24.33 13.20 -6.14
CA HIS A 142 -24.34 11.96 -5.36
C HIS A 142 -25.67 11.19 -5.54
N PRO A 143 -25.72 9.86 -5.36
CA PRO A 143 -26.97 9.09 -5.36
C PRO A 143 -28.09 9.62 -4.43
N SER A 144 -27.73 10.40 -3.41
CA SER A 144 -28.68 11.08 -2.51
C SER A 144 -29.36 12.30 -3.15
N GLY A 145 -28.98 12.70 -4.36
CA GLY A 145 -29.44 13.92 -5.03
C GLY A 145 -28.64 15.19 -4.67
N LYS A 146 -27.77 15.16 -3.66
CA LYS A 146 -26.93 16.31 -3.29
C LYS A 146 -25.67 16.37 -4.17
N GLN A 147 -25.26 17.58 -4.54
CA GLN A 147 -24.07 17.78 -5.36
C GLN A 147 -22.78 17.70 -4.55
N TYR A 148 -21.70 17.30 -5.21
CA TYR A 148 -20.34 17.57 -4.74
C TYR A 148 -20.05 19.05 -4.98
N THR A 149 -19.57 19.77 -3.97
CA THR A 149 -19.30 21.21 -4.07
C THR A 149 -17.90 21.57 -3.58
N VAL A 150 -17.34 22.66 -4.09
CA VAL A 150 -16.07 23.18 -3.57
C VAL A 150 -16.29 23.74 -2.17
N HIS A 151 -15.55 23.21 -1.19
CA HIS A 151 -15.56 23.70 0.19
C HIS A 151 -14.43 24.71 0.42
N ASP A 152 -13.25 24.42 -0.10
CA ASP A 152 -12.08 25.30 -0.06
C ASP A 152 -11.46 25.35 -1.46
N ASN A 153 -11.34 26.56 -2.02
CA ASN A 153 -10.84 26.81 -3.36
C ASN A 153 -9.32 27.11 -3.38
N SER A 154 -8.61 26.83 -2.30
CA SER A 154 -7.14 26.95 -2.24
C SER A 154 -6.47 26.04 -3.28
N PRO A 155 -5.22 26.32 -3.68
CA PRO A 155 -4.44 25.40 -4.52
C PRO A 155 -4.30 24.02 -3.89
N ILE A 156 -4.11 22.99 -4.72
CA ILE A 156 -3.73 21.65 -4.25
C ILE A 156 -2.33 21.75 -3.65
N ASN A 157 -2.24 21.59 -2.33
CA ASN A 157 -1.00 21.68 -1.58
C ASN A 157 -0.24 20.33 -1.60
N PHE A 158 1.02 20.37 -1.16
CA PHE A 158 1.84 19.17 -0.98
C PHE A 158 1.74 18.64 0.46
N ILE A 159 1.75 17.32 0.63
CA ILE A 159 1.85 16.66 1.93
C ILE A 159 2.75 15.43 1.84
N GLU A 160 3.61 15.24 2.83
CA GLU A 160 4.35 14.00 2.97
C GLU A 160 3.44 12.87 3.46
N MET A 161 3.58 11.68 2.89
CA MET A 161 2.87 10.49 3.32
C MET A 161 3.20 10.11 4.78
N LYS A 162 4.33 10.58 5.31
CA LYS A 162 4.66 10.49 6.74
C LYS A 162 3.65 11.28 7.58
N GLN A 163 3.41 12.56 7.26
CA GLN A 163 2.46 13.42 7.98
C GLN A 163 1.02 12.88 7.86
N VAL A 164 0.64 12.35 6.69
CA VAL A 164 -0.67 11.68 6.51
C VAL A 164 -0.82 10.54 7.53
N LYS A 165 0.18 9.67 7.64
CA LYS A 165 0.15 8.53 8.57
C LYS A 165 0.15 8.96 10.03
N GLU A 166 0.99 9.93 10.41
CA GLU A 166 1.06 10.44 11.78
C GLU A 166 -0.27 11.06 12.22
N THR A 167 -0.98 11.70 11.28
CA THR A 167 -2.31 12.28 11.54
C THR A 167 -3.40 11.21 11.66
N LEU A 168 -3.40 10.22 10.76
CA LEU A 168 -4.52 9.29 10.59
C LEU A 168 -4.41 7.98 11.37
N LEU A 169 -3.21 7.41 11.53
CA LEU A 169 -3.02 6.11 12.20
C LEU A 169 -3.41 6.08 13.69
N PRO A 170 -3.38 7.18 14.47
CA PRO A 170 -3.87 7.16 15.85
C PRO A 170 -5.35 6.75 15.99
N PHE A 171 -6.15 6.90 14.92
CA PHE A 171 -7.56 6.51 14.92
C PHE A 171 -7.79 5.05 14.52
N HIS A 172 -6.75 4.34 14.09
CA HIS A 172 -6.87 2.98 13.59
C HIS A 172 -6.75 1.94 14.72
N THR A 173 -7.83 1.22 15.02
CA THR A 173 -7.82 0.24 16.13
C THR A 173 -7.38 -1.16 15.76
N SER A 174 -7.09 -1.45 14.49
CA SER A 174 -6.48 -2.76 14.12
C SER A 174 -5.15 -3.00 14.85
N LYS A 175 -4.58 -1.93 15.44
CA LYS A 175 -3.43 -1.93 16.33
C LYS A 175 -3.65 -2.47 17.74
N LEU A 176 -4.86 -2.58 18.30
CA LEU A 176 -4.98 -3.13 19.66
C LEU A 176 -4.63 -4.64 19.71
N LYS A 177 -4.86 -5.39 18.64
CA LYS A 177 -4.42 -6.78 18.50
C LYS A 177 -2.96 -6.91 17.99
N ALA A 178 -2.46 -5.91 17.27
CA ALA A 178 -1.10 -5.93 16.69
C ALA A 178 -0.02 -5.35 17.63
N GLU A 179 -0.30 -4.32 18.42
CA GLU A 179 0.66 -3.69 19.34
C GLU A 179 0.94 -4.55 20.58
N GLN A 180 -0.03 -5.36 21.05
CA GLN A 180 0.23 -6.40 22.05
C GLN A 180 1.14 -7.53 21.52
N LYS A 181 0.95 -7.95 20.26
CA LYS A 181 1.86 -8.90 19.58
C LYS A 181 3.24 -8.30 19.32
N TYR A 182 3.31 -7.01 18.96
CA TYR A 182 4.54 -6.31 18.59
C TYR A 182 5.43 -5.94 19.79
N LYS A 183 4.84 -5.53 20.93
CA LYS A 183 5.60 -5.28 22.16
C LYS A 183 6.17 -6.58 22.75
N THR A 184 5.44 -7.69 22.61
CA THR A 184 5.91 -9.02 23.02
C THR A 184 7.01 -9.53 22.07
N SER A 185 6.93 -9.25 20.76
CA SER A 185 7.95 -9.67 19.80
C SER A 185 9.22 -8.81 19.80
N GLN A 186 9.18 -7.51 20.11
CA GLN A 186 10.38 -6.66 20.19
C GLN A 186 11.31 -7.00 21.36
N LYS A 187 10.77 -7.39 22.52
CA LYS A 187 11.59 -7.84 23.66
C LYS A 187 12.39 -9.11 23.29
N THR A 188 11.76 -10.02 22.56
CA THR A 188 12.38 -11.27 22.09
C THR A 188 13.28 -11.06 20.86
N GLN A 189 12.93 -10.14 19.94
CA GLN A 189 13.73 -9.84 18.75
C GLN A 189 14.99 -9.04 19.06
N LYS A 190 14.97 -8.06 19.97
CA LYS A 190 16.17 -7.26 20.30
C LYS A 190 17.28 -8.12 20.92
N ALA A 191 16.92 -9.14 21.69
CA ALA A 191 17.86 -10.16 22.18
C ALA A 191 18.35 -11.09 21.06
N LYS A 192 17.47 -11.46 20.11
CA LYS A 192 17.78 -12.38 19.01
C LYS A 192 18.59 -11.73 17.88
N THR A 193 18.37 -10.45 17.57
CA THR A 193 19.13 -9.69 16.54
C THR A 193 20.52 -9.30 17.01
N GLY A 194 20.71 -9.00 18.29
CA GLY A 194 22.06 -8.81 18.86
C GLY A 194 22.91 -10.08 18.72
N LEU A 195 22.31 -11.25 18.95
CA LEU A 195 23.00 -12.54 18.80
C LEU A 195 23.23 -12.93 17.32
N LEU A 196 22.26 -12.65 16.43
CA LEU A 196 22.34 -13.01 15.01
C LEU A 196 23.33 -12.16 14.21
N LYS A 197 23.49 -10.88 14.57
CA LYS A 197 24.46 -9.98 13.93
C LYS A 197 25.89 -10.46 14.17
N ASN A 198 26.17 -10.94 15.39
CA ASN A 198 27.46 -11.51 15.77
C ASN A 198 27.80 -12.83 15.05
N ILE A 199 26.79 -13.57 14.55
CA ILE A 199 27.01 -14.84 13.83
C ILE A 199 27.26 -14.59 12.33
N THR A 200 26.62 -13.59 11.72
CA THR A 200 26.84 -13.23 10.31
C THR A 200 28.20 -12.60 10.04
N ASP A 201 28.83 -11.99 11.05
CA ASP A 201 30.16 -11.38 10.93
C ASP A 201 31.30 -12.40 10.97
N LEU A 202 31.00 -13.71 11.16
CA LEU A 202 32.00 -14.79 11.21
C LEU A 202 32.49 -15.25 9.83
N GLY A 203 31.89 -14.78 8.73
CA GLY A 203 32.37 -15.06 7.36
C GLY A 203 32.39 -16.55 6.95
N LEU A 204 31.67 -17.41 7.68
CA LEU A 204 31.64 -18.86 7.43
C LEU A 204 30.87 -19.19 6.16
N THR A 205 31.45 -20.01 5.29
CA THR A 205 30.80 -20.57 4.10
C THR A 205 30.15 -21.92 4.40
N ILE A 206 29.15 -22.31 3.60
CA ILE A 206 28.50 -23.64 3.71
C ILE A 206 29.54 -24.76 3.62
N LYS A 207 30.54 -24.62 2.73
CA LYS A 207 31.62 -25.60 2.61
C LYS A 207 32.43 -25.76 3.90
N GLN A 208 32.78 -24.67 4.58
CA GLN A 208 33.51 -24.73 5.86
C GLN A 208 32.67 -25.42 6.94
N ILE A 209 31.38 -25.08 7.03
CA ILE A 209 30.46 -25.74 7.96
C ILE A 209 30.40 -27.25 7.70
N MET A 210 30.35 -27.67 6.43
CA MET A 210 30.34 -29.09 6.07
C MET A 210 31.67 -29.80 6.35
N GLN A 211 32.81 -29.12 6.16
CA GLN A 211 34.14 -29.65 6.48
C GLN A 211 34.30 -29.90 7.98
N ASP A 212 33.87 -28.97 8.83
CA ASP A 212 33.95 -29.09 10.28
C ASP A 212 33.08 -30.23 10.83
N LEU A 213 32.01 -30.59 10.11
CA LEU A 213 31.17 -31.76 10.42
C LEU A 213 31.77 -33.09 9.94
N GLY A 214 32.97 -33.06 9.34
CA GLY A 214 33.65 -34.26 8.83
C GLY A 214 33.03 -34.84 7.56
N MET A 215 32.27 -34.05 6.80
CA MET A 215 31.66 -34.53 5.55
C MET A 215 32.69 -34.67 4.43
N ASN A 216 32.52 -35.69 3.59
CA ASN A 216 33.25 -35.79 2.34
C ASN A 216 32.70 -34.80 1.30
N ILE A 217 33.34 -33.63 1.22
CA ILE A 217 32.97 -32.52 0.33
C ILE A 217 33.72 -32.51 -1.00
N ASN A 218 34.43 -33.59 -1.35
CA ASN A 218 35.17 -33.68 -2.61
C ASN A 218 34.24 -33.84 -3.83
N LYS A 219 32.95 -34.13 -3.59
CA LYS A 219 31.92 -34.24 -4.61
C LYS A 219 30.72 -33.39 -4.22
N ASN A 220 30.12 -32.75 -5.22
CA ASN A 220 28.89 -31.99 -5.09
C ASN A 220 27.94 -32.46 -6.21
N PRO A 221 26.82 -33.13 -5.90
CA PRO A 221 26.27 -33.38 -4.56
C PRO A 221 27.08 -34.37 -3.71
N THR A 222 26.91 -34.32 -2.39
CA THR A 222 27.40 -35.30 -1.40
C THR A 222 26.24 -35.95 -0.63
N GLU A 223 26.52 -36.83 0.32
CA GLU A 223 25.50 -37.43 1.18
C GLU A 223 24.80 -36.38 2.05
N CYS A 224 23.52 -36.61 2.36
CA CYS A 224 22.75 -35.63 3.11
C CYS A 224 22.96 -35.78 4.62
N ILE A 225 23.18 -34.67 5.29
CA ILE A 225 23.25 -34.57 6.77
C ILE A 225 21.89 -34.74 7.46
N PHE A 226 20.79 -34.49 6.74
CA PHE A 226 19.45 -34.49 7.32
C PHE A 226 18.69 -35.80 7.13
N HIS A 227 19.16 -36.66 6.22
CA HIS A 227 18.54 -37.94 5.98
C HIS A 227 19.59 -38.96 5.53
N ASN A 228 19.43 -40.21 5.96
CA ASN A 228 20.31 -41.28 5.52
C ASN A 228 19.99 -41.68 4.08
N SER A 229 20.85 -41.28 3.14
CA SER A 229 20.60 -41.46 1.71
C SER A 229 21.05 -42.82 1.15
N LYS A 230 21.36 -43.82 1.99
CA LYS A 230 21.80 -45.18 1.61
C LYS A 230 22.86 -45.16 0.48
N GLY A 231 23.85 -44.27 0.57
CA GLY A 231 24.94 -44.14 -0.40
C GLY A 231 24.64 -43.30 -1.65
N LYS A 232 23.47 -42.65 -1.75
CA LYS A 232 23.15 -41.72 -2.86
C LYS A 232 23.49 -40.28 -2.48
N ALA A 233 24.35 -39.65 -3.28
CA ALA A 233 24.64 -38.23 -3.15
C ALA A 233 23.41 -37.38 -3.52
N SER A 234 23.00 -36.49 -2.63
CA SER A 234 21.77 -35.68 -2.80
C SER A 234 21.87 -34.27 -2.23
N PHE A 235 22.88 -33.95 -1.42
CA PHE A 235 23.08 -32.64 -0.80
C PHE A 235 24.06 -31.80 -1.62
N SER A 236 23.60 -30.68 -2.15
CA SER A 236 24.37 -29.76 -2.98
C SER A 236 24.48 -28.39 -2.34
N TRP A 237 25.59 -27.69 -2.59
CA TRP A 237 25.83 -26.33 -2.10
C TRP A 237 26.47 -25.44 -3.17
N ASP A 238 26.25 -24.14 -3.04
CA ASP A 238 26.86 -23.07 -3.85
C ASP A 238 27.36 -21.97 -2.90
N ASN A 239 28.68 -21.93 -2.67
CA ASN A 239 29.31 -20.95 -1.79
C ASN A 239 29.20 -19.52 -2.32
N SER A 240 29.14 -19.33 -3.65
CA SER A 240 29.06 -17.98 -4.22
C SER A 240 27.70 -17.34 -3.95
N LYS A 241 26.65 -18.18 -3.90
CA LYS A 241 25.28 -17.77 -3.60
C LYS A 241 24.91 -17.93 -2.13
N GLY A 242 25.76 -18.62 -1.36
CA GLY A 242 25.52 -18.95 0.04
C GLY A 242 24.28 -19.80 0.25
N ILE A 243 24.06 -20.81 -0.61
CA ILE A 243 22.87 -21.67 -0.53
C ILE A 243 23.21 -23.16 -0.58
N TYR A 244 22.37 -23.97 0.05
CA TYR A 244 22.35 -25.42 -0.07
C TYR A 244 20.96 -25.93 -0.46
N HIS A 245 20.93 -27.11 -1.08
CA HIS A 245 19.71 -27.85 -1.36
C HIS A 245 19.99 -29.35 -1.36
N CYS A 246 19.10 -30.11 -0.71
CA CYS A 246 19.06 -31.54 -0.78
C CYS A 246 17.92 -32.03 -1.67
N PHE A 247 18.27 -32.67 -2.79
CA PHE A 247 17.31 -33.20 -3.75
C PHE A 247 16.56 -34.46 -3.26
N GLY A 248 17.01 -35.08 -2.17
CA GLY A 248 16.38 -36.26 -1.57
C GLY A 248 15.26 -35.91 -0.60
N CYS A 249 15.54 -35.07 0.39
CA CYS A 249 14.56 -34.67 1.42
C CYS A 249 13.91 -33.30 1.18
N GLY A 250 14.34 -32.55 0.15
CA GLY A 250 13.80 -31.22 -0.18
C GLY A 250 14.32 -30.08 0.71
N GLU A 251 15.22 -30.39 1.65
CA GLU A 251 15.81 -29.39 2.55
C GLU A 251 16.65 -28.37 1.79
N LYS A 252 16.43 -27.09 2.04
CA LYS A 252 17.18 -25.99 1.41
C LYS A 252 17.31 -24.79 2.33
N GLY A 253 18.33 -23.98 2.07
CA GLY A 253 18.53 -22.74 2.78
C GLY A 253 19.91 -22.15 2.53
N ASN A 254 20.40 -21.37 3.49
CA ASN A 254 21.72 -20.75 3.54
C ASN A 254 22.52 -21.21 4.78
N GLU A 255 23.70 -20.65 5.00
CA GLU A 255 24.62 -20.93 6.11
C GLU A 255 23.93 -20.89 7.47
N LEU A 256 23.12 -19.85 7.71
CA LEU A 256 22.42 -19.66 8.97
C LEU A 256 21.35 -20.73 9.19
N THR A 257 20.58 -21.05 8.16
CA THR A 257 19.55 -22.09 8.27
C THR A 257 20.17 -23.49 8.41
N LEU A 258 21.34 -23.72 7.80
CA LEU A 258 22.10 -24.95 7.95
C LEU A 258 22.56 -25.14 9.39
N LEU A 259 23.23 -24.13 9.96
CA LEU A 259 23.69 -24.14 11.36
C LEU A 259 22.55 -24.31 12.36
N ARG A 260 21.39 -23.68 12.11
CA ARG A 260 20.20 -23.83 12.97
C ARG A 260 19.69 -25.27 12.99
N LYS A 261 19.54 -25.87 11.81
CA LYS A 261 19.07 -27.25 11.68
C LYS A 261 20.03 -28.24 12.31
N LEU A 262 21.34 -28.04 12.17
CA LEU A 262 22.36 -28.88 12.80
C LEU A 262 22.35 -28.78 14.34
N ASN A 263 22.04 -27.61 14.89
CA ASN A 263 21.99 -27.39 16.34
C ASN A 263 20.59 -27.64 16.95
N GLY A 264 19.66 -28.22 16.19
CA GLY A 264 18.33 -28.60 16.69
C GLY A 264 17.44 -27.43 17.16
N LYS A 265 17.62 -26.21 16.62
CA LYS A 265 16.86 -25.00 17.01
C LYS A 265 16.23 -24.27 15.83
#